data_AF-A0A8T0BPB5-F1
#
_entry.id   AF-A0A8T0BPB5-F1
#
_cell.length_a   1.000
_cell.length_b   1.000
_cell.length_c   1.000
_cell.angle_alpha   90.00
_cell.angle_beta   90.00
_cell.angle_gamma   90.00
#
_symmetry.space_group_name_H-M   'P 1'
#
loop_
_entity.id
_entity.type
_entity.pdbx_description
1 polymer ?
#
loop_
_entity_poly.entity_id
_entity_poly.type
_entity_poly.pdbx_seq_one_letter_code
_entity_poly.pdbx_strand_id
1 'polypeptide(L)'
;ILRNLNTQHMSSQRRSGYETVLLATENLSIRPTSSHDTVAHALQRLLNSQDDCAGQPDHDCLTAIVNDTSIRPDLSSVPLQTGQALFVDGSCSKPSDGVYLCGYSVCQLPNNVLESFSLPFSSAQAAE
;
A
#
# COMPACT_ATOMS: atom_id res chain seq x y z
N ILE A 1 6.91 19.46 -5.86
CA ILE A 1 5.46 19.75 -5.86
C ILE A 1 4.61 18.52 -6.24
N LEU A 2 5.15 17.54 -6.96
CA LEU A 2 4.55 16.20 -7.03
C LEU A 2 5.39 15.25 -6.18
N ARG A 3 4.80 14.64 -5.14
CA ARG A 3 5.48 13.56 -4.40
C ARG A 3 5.74 12.42 -5.38
N ASN A 4 6.91 11.78 -5.27
CA ASN A 4 7.33 10.66 -6.13
C ASN A 4 6.54 9.39 -5.77
N LEU A 5 5.21 9.45 -5.93
CA LEU A 5 4.32 8.31 -5.76
C LEU A 5 4.38 7.52 -7.06
N ASN A 6 5.10 6.41 -7.04
CA ASN A 6 5.24 5.50 -8.17
C ASN A 6 3.96 4.66 -8.28
N THR A 7 2.93 5.20 -8.89
CA THR A 7 1.78 4.42 -9.35
C THR A 7 2.10 3.83 -10.72
N GLN A 8 1.67 2.59 -11.01
CA GLN A 8 2.00 1.90 -12.27
C GLN A 8 1.64 2.70 -13.54
N HIS A 9 0.69 3.64 -13.46
CA HIS A 9 0.22 4.46 -14.58
C HIS A 9 1.01 5.76 -14.81
N MET A 10 1.98 6.10 -13.95
CA MET A 10 2.76 7.35 -14.00
C MET A 10 4.18 7.18 -14.58
N SER A 11 4.25 6.96 -15.90
CA SER A 11 5.52 6.95 -16.65
C SER A 11 6.22 8.32 -16.63
N SER A 12 7.55 8.31 -16.76
CA SER A 12 8.38 9.52 -16.80
C SER A 12 8.00 10.46 -17.96
N GLN A 13 7.65 9.89 -19.11
CA GLN A 13 7.21 10.66 -20.29
C GLN A 13 5.89 11.40 -20.02
N ARG A 14 4.92 10.76 -19.36
CA ARG A 14 3.66 11.41 -19.00
C ARG A 14 3.87 12.54 -17.98
N ARG A 15 4.73 12.31 -16.99
CA ARG A 15 5.09 13.33 -15.99
C ARG A 15 5.72 14.58 -16.62
N SER A 16 6.67 14.39 -17.53
CA SER A 16 7.33 15.51 -18.22
C SER A 16 6.34 16.37 -19.03
N GLY A 17 5.33 15.74 -19.66
CA GLY A 17 4.26 16.45 -20.35
C GLY A 17 3.42 17.32 -19.41
N TYR A 18 2.97 16.76 -18.28
CA TYR A 18 2.20 17.53 -17.28
C TYR A 18 3.03 18.66 -16.66
N GLU A 19 4.28 18.38 -16.31
CA GLU A 19 5.17 19.36 -15.67
C GLU A 19 5.45 20.55 -16.60
N THR A 20 5.68 20.30 -17.89
CA THR A 20 5.89 21.36 -18.89
C THR A 20 4.69 22.30 -18.96
N VAL A 21 3.47 21.76 -19.02
CA VAL A 21 2.26 22.59 -19.12
C VAL A 21 1.96 23.31 -17.81
N LEU A 22 2.03 22.62 -16.68
CA LEU A 22 1.68 23.18 -15.38
C LEU A 22 2.68 24.25 -14.90
N LEU A 23 3.96 24.12 -15.24
CA LEU A 23 4.99 25.10 -14.85
C LEU A 23 5.16 26.25 -15.85
N ALA A 24 4.85 26.04 -17.14
CA ALA A 24 4.98 27.10 -18.15
C ALA A 24 3.82 28.11 -18.15
N THR A 25 2.73 27.84 -17.42
CA THR A 25 1.55 28.71 -17.43
C THR A 25 1.70 29.84 -16.40
N GLU A 26 1.97 31.07 -16.85
CA GLU A 26 2.26 32.24 -15.99
C GLU A 26 1.15 32.57 -14.98
N ASN A 27 -0.11 32.19 -15.25
CA ASN A 27 -1.26 32.51 -14.41
C ASN A 27 -1.79 31.31 -13.61
N LEU A 28 -1.04 30.22 -13.51
CA LEU A 28 -1.44 29.04 -12.74
C LEU A 28 -0.82 29.10 -11.32
N SER A 29 -1.66 29.10 -10.29
CA SER A 29 -1.21 28.96 -8.90
C SER A 29 -1.70 27.65 -8.31
N ILE A 30 -0.77 26.83 -7.81
CA ILE A 30 -1.07 25.58 -7.11
C ILE A 30 -1.09 25.90 -5.61
N ARG A 31 -2.23 25.70 -4.96
CA ARG A 31 -2.37 25.89 -3.50
C ARG A 31 -2.59 24.53 -2.82
N PRO A 32 -1.96 24.28 -1.66
CA PRO A 32 -2.30 23.11 -0.86
C PRO A 32 -3.76 23.22 -0.41
N THR A 33 -4.57 22.22 -0.71
CA THR A 33 -5.93 22.13 -0.18
C THR A 33 -5.86 21.68 1.28
N SER A 34 -6.38 22.51 2.19
CA SER A 34 -6.66 22.09 3.56
C SER A 34 -7.67 20.93 3.52
N SER A 35 -7.44 19.91 4.35
CA SER A 35 -7.96 18.54 4.33
C SER A 35 -9.49 18.33 4.35
N HIS A 36 -10.29 19.35 4.07
CA HIS A 36 -11.76 19.26 4.08
C HIS A 36 -12.40 19.53 2.73
N ASP A 37 -11.62 19.96 1.72
CA ASP A 37 -12.13 20.19 0.38
C ASP A 37 -11.69 19.05 -0.54
N THR A 38 -12.47 17.98 -0.56
CA THR A 38 -12.32 16.91 -1.57
C THR A 38 -12.59 17.47 -2.97
N VAL A 39 -12.06 16.81 -4.01
CA VAL A 39 -12.38 17.14 -5.41
C VAL A 39 -13.90 17.11 -5.65
N ALA A 40 -14.61 16.24 -4.93
CA ALA A 40 -16.08 16.19 -4.90
C ALA A 40 -16.69 17.51 -4.36
N HIS A 41 -16.20 18.05 -3.24
CA HIS A 41 -16.65 19.35 -2.70
C HIS A 41 -16.35 20.54 -3.62
N ALA A 42 -15.25 20.47 -4.38
CA ALA A 42 -14.92 21.50 -5.37
C ALA A 42 -15.87 21.43 -6.59
N LEU A 43 -16.19 20.22 -7.06
CA LEU A 43 -17.16 20.00 -8.15
C LEU A 43 -18.59 20.36 -7.73
N GLN A 44 -19.00 20.03 -6.49
CA GLN A 44 -20.31 20.38 -5.91
C GLN A 44 -20.54 21.90 -5.90
N ARG A 45 -19.52 22.68 -5.50
CA ARG A 45 -19.55 24.15 -5.52
C ARG A 45 -19.54 24.75 -6.92
N LEU A 46 -18.88 24.09 -7.87
CA LEU A 46 -18.84 24.54 -9.26
C LEU A 46 -20.17 24.29 -9.99
N LEU A 47 -20.87 23.21 -9.61
CA LEU A 47 -22.08 22.74 -10.27
C LEU A 47 -23.38 23.30 -9.65
N ASN A 48 -23.36 23.78 -8.40
CA ASN A 48 -24.47 24.43 -7.67
C ASN A 48 -25.88 24.03 -8.16
N SER A 49 -26.24 22.76 -7.98
CA SER A 49 -27.63 22.36 -7.87
C SER A 49 -27.98 22.24 -6.39
N GLN A 50 -29.14 22.80 -6.06
CA GLN A 50 -29.68 22.92 -4.73
C GLN A 50 -29.68 21.59 -3.95
N ASP A 51 -29.58 21.77 -2.64
CA ASP A 51 -29.93 20.86 -1.55
C ASP A 51 -31.08 19.89 -1.93
N ASP A 52 -30.77 18.66 -2.35
CA ASP A 52 -31.77 17.59 -2.53
C ASP A 52 -31.13 16.18 -2.73
N CYS A 53 -30.14 15.83 -1.91
CA CYS A 53 -29.80 14.42 -1.70
C CYS A 53 -29.70 14.14 -0.20
N ALA A 54 -30.83 14.35 0.49
CA ALA A 54 -31.10 13.75 1.78
C ALA A 54 -30.93 12.23 1.66
N GLY A 55 -29.77 11.71 2.07
CA GLY A 55 -29.55 10.27 2.27
C GLY A 55 -28.38 9.63 1.53
N GLN A 56 -27.56 10.37 0.77
CA GLN A 56 -26.35 9.76 0.20
C GLN A 56 -25.20 9.88 1.22
N PRO A 57 -24.63 8.76 1.71
CA PRO A 57 -23.56 8.83 2.70
C PRO A 57 -22.36 9.55 2.11
N ASP A 58 -21.66 10.34 2.94
CA ASP A 58 -20.40 10.99 2.59
C ASP A 58 -19.48 9.96 1.92
N HIS A 59 -19.18 10.19 0.65
CA HIS A 59 -18.33 9.27 -0.11
C HIS A 59 -16.88 9.38 0.38
N ASP A 60 -16.44 8.39 1.14
CA ASP A 60 -15.05 8.31 1.59
C ASP A 60 -14.13 7.90 0.44
N CYS A 61 -13.68 8.91 -0.29
CA CYS A 61 -12.75 8.78 -1.41
C CYS A 61 -11.45 8.08 -1.00
N LEU A 62 -10.98 8.25 0.25
CA LEU A 62 -9.73 7.62 0.70
C LEU A 62 -9.92 6.12 0.85
N THR A 63 -11.01 5.68 1.47
CA THR A 63 -11.35 4.25 1.56
C THR A 63 -11.57 3.64 0.18
N ALA A 64 -12.24 4.34 -0.75
CA ALA A 64 -12.41 3.86 -2.11
C ALA A 64 -11.06 3.68 -2.84
N ILE A 65 -10.16 4.66 -2.76
CA ILE A 65 -8.82 4.57 -3.35
C ILE A 65 -8.03 3.42 -2.73
N VAL A 66 -8.06 3.25 -1.41
CA VAL A 66 -7.36 2.14 -0.75
C VAL A 66 -7.93 0.79 -1.21
N ASN A 67 -9.25 0.65 -1.31
CA ASN A 67 -9.87 -0.58 -1.78
C ASN A 67 -9.56 -0.89 -3.25
N ASP A 68 -9.50 0.13 -4.10
CA ASP A 68 -9.27 -0.05 -5.54
C ASP A 68 -7.78 -0.21 -5.89
N THR A 69 -6.87 0.34 -5.08
CA THR A 69 -5.42 0.34 -5.35
C THR A 69 -4.62 -0.62 -4.48
N SER A 70 -5.16 -1.05 -3.34
CA SER A 70 -4.54 -2.10 -2.53
C SER A 70 -4.82 -3.47 -3.13
N ILE A 71 -3.78 -4.29 -3.23
CA ILE A 71 -3.91 -5.69 -3.63
C ILE A 71 -4.66 -6.49 -2.54
N ARG A 72 -4.54 -6.07 -1.28
CA ARG A 72 -5.15 -6.69 -0.09
C ARG A 72 -5.62 -5.59 0.89
N PRO A 73 -6.75 -4.92 0.62
CA PRO A 73 -7.27 -3.88 1.52
C PRO A 73 -7.70 -4.44 2.88
N ASP A 74 -7.91 -5.76 2.97
CA ASP A 74 -8.18 -6.49 4.20
C ASP A 74 -6.93 -6.71 5.08
N LEU A 75 -5.72 -6.58 4.52
CA LEU A 75 -4.48 -6.80 5.25
C LEU A 75 -4.03 -5.51 5.95
N SER A 76 -3.79 -5.60 7.26
CA SER A 76 -3.35 -4.46 8.07
C SER A 76 -2.12 -4.80 8.92
N SER A 77 -1.34 -3.78 9.27
CA SER A 77 -0.22 -3.92 10.23
C SER A 77 -0.68 -3.94 11.69
N VAL A 78 -1.99 -3.79 11.94
CA VAL A 78 -2.57 -3.84 13.28
C VAL A 78 -3.01 -5.28 13.55
N PRO A 79 -2.52 -5.93 14.63
CA PRO A 79 -2.96 -7.27 15.00
C PRO A 79 -4.47 -7.33 15.23
N LEU A 80 -5.10 -8.41 14.76
CA LEU A 80 -6.51 -8.67 15.03
C LEU A 80 -6.73 -8.94 16.52
N GLN A 81 -7.88 -8.50 17.05
CA GLN A 81 -8.26 -8.79 18.44
C GLN A 81 -8.56 -10.28 18.68
N THR A 82 -8.98 -10.98 17.63
CA THR A 82 -9.27 -12.40 17.63
C THR A 82 -8.40 -13.09 16.57
N GLY A 83 -7.85 -14.26 16.90
CA GLY A 83 -7.01 -15.03 15.97
C GLY A 83 -5.86 -15.74 16.67
N GLN A 84 -5.11 -16.50 15.87
CA GLN A 84 -3.89 -17.18 16.32
C GLN A 84 -2.69 -16.27 16.08
N ALA A 85 -1.82 -16.14 17.08
CA ALA A 85 -0.52 -15.51 16.92
C ALA A 85 0.49 -16.56 16.47
N LEU A 86 0.95 -16.42 15.24
CA LEU A 86 1.97 -17.27 14.64
C LEU A 86 3.29 -16.51 14.53
N PHE A 87 4.38 -17.24 14.72
CA PHE A 87 5.74 -16.75 14.60
C PHE A 87 6.40 -17.53 13.48
N VAL A 88 6.94 -16.82 12.49
CA VAL A 88 7.63 -17.43 11.35
C VAL A 88 9.06 -16.92 11.33
N ASP A 89 9.99 -17.82 11.03
CA ASP A 89 11.39 -17.48 10.83
C ASP A 89 12.02 -18.42 9.81
N GLY A 90 12.97 -17.87 9.04
CA GLY A 90 13.67 -18.52 7.96
C GLY A 90 15.17 -18.39 8.12
N SER A 91 15.91 -19.49 7.96
CA SER A 91 17.37 -19.47 8.10
C SER A 91 18.05 -20.18 6.95
N CYS A 92 19.23 -19.67 6.59
CA CYS A 92 20.09 -20.30 5.62
C CYS A 92 21.55 -20.22 6.08
N SER A 93 22.25 -21.34 6.06
CA SER A 93 23.67 -21.44 6.39
C SER A 93 24.42 -22.18 5.30
N LYS A 94 25.70 -21.85 5.14
CA LYS A 94 26.62 -22.56 4.25
C LYS A 94 27.69 -23.26 5.09
N PRO A 95 27.55 -24.56 5.37
CA PRO A 95 28.56 -25.35 6.06
C PRO A 95 29.81 -25.55 5.19
N SER A 96 30.82 -26.19 5.76
CA SER A 96 32.11 -26.45 5.11
C SER A 96 32.06 -27.43 3.95
N ASP A 97 30.98 -28.23 3.83
CA ASP A 97 30.69 -29.12 2.70
C ASP A 97 30.24 -28.37 1.43
N GLY A 98 29.97 -27.06 1.56
CA GLY A 98 29.59 -26.18 0.45
C GLY A 98 28.11 -26.30 0.03
N VAL A 99 27.31 -27.14 0.68
CA VAL A 99 25.89 -27.34 0.39
C VAL A 99 25.07 -26.47 1.32
N TYR A 100 24.21 -25.59 0.77
CA TYR A 100 23.39 -24.73 1.61
C TYR A 100 22.37 -25.54 2.42
N LEU A 101 22.31 -25.26 3.72
CA LEU A 101 21.25 -25.73 4.60
C LEU A 101 20.28 -24.57 4.80
N CYS A 102 19.11 -24.68 4.17
CA CYS A 102 18.07 -23.68 4.20
C CYS A 102 16.77 -24.29 4.72
N GLY A 103 16.00 -23.54 5.50
CA GLY A 103 14.72 -23.98 6.02
C GLY A 103 13.98 -22.90 6.78
N TYR A 104 12.70 -23.16 7.06
CA TYR A 104 11.82 -22.28 7.83
C TYR A 104 11.12 -23.05 8.95
N SER A 105 10.53 -22.29 9.87
CA SER A 105 9.67 -22.83 10.92
C SER A 105 8.49 -21.91 11.17
N VAL A 106 7.31 -22.50 11.42
CA VAL A 106 6.09 -21.83 11.86
C VAL A 106 5.76 -22.32 13.27
N CYS A 107 5.77 -21.39 14.22
CA CYS A 107 5.66 -21.66 15.64
C CYS A 107 4.49 -20.91 16.27
N GLN A 108 3.97 -21.46 17.36
CA GLN A 108 2.98 -20.84 18.21
C GLN A 108 3.42 -20.94 19.68
N LEU A 109 3.17 -19.88 20.45
CA LEU A 109 3.47 -19.88 21.88
C LEU A 109 2.62 -20.93 22.65
N PRO A 110 3.14 -21.51 23.74
CA PRO A 110 4.44 -21.21 24.34
C PRO A 110 5.62 -21.95 23.71
N ASN A 111 5.43 -23.07 23.00
CA ASN A 111 6.52 -23.86 22.40
C ASN A 111 5.96 -24.94 21.43
N ASN A 112 5.00 -24.57 20.58
CA ASN A 112 4.41 -25.49 19.62
C ASN A 112 4.97 -25.22 18.22
N VAL A 113 5.62 -26.21 17.61
CA VAL A 113 6.02 -26.14 16.19
C VAL A 113 4.89 -26.72 15.36
N LEU A 114 4.24 -25.87 14.57
CA LEU A 114 3.16 -26.30 13.68
C LEU A 114 3.72 -26.92 12.41
N GLU A 115 4.79 -26.32 11.89
CA GLU A 115 5.42 -26.73 10.64
C GLU A 115 6.89 -26.34 10.63
N SER A 116 7.74 -27.19 10.05
CA SER A 116 9.12 -26.84 9.72
C SER A 116 9.59 -27.69 8.55
N PHE A 117 10.35 -27.10 7.63
CA PHE A 117 10.79 -27.81 6.44
C PHE A 117 12.13 -27.28 5.91
N SER A 118 12.88 -28.16 5.23
CA SER A 118 14.12 -27.79 4.54
C SER A 118 13.82 -27.34 3.11
N LEU A 119 14.35 -26.19 2.71
CA LEU A 119 14.08 -25.58 1.43
C LEU A 119 15.24 -25.79 0.45
N PRO A 120 14.97 -25.97 -0.86
CA PRO A 120 15.97 -26.07 -1.90
C PRO A 120 16.49 -24.67 -2.33
N PHE A 121 16.78 -23.80 -1.37
CA PHE A 121 17.26 -22.44 -1.60
C PHE A 121 18.59 -22.19 -0.91
N SER A 122 19.26 -21.10 -1.27
CA SER A 122 20.56 -20.70 -0.74
C SER A 122 20.56 -19.27 -0.18
N SER A 123 19.40 -18.77 0.25
CA SER A 123 19.20 -17.41 0.77
C SER A 123 18.29 -17.45 1.99
N ALA A 124 18.67 -16.71 3.04
CA ALA A 124 17.85 -16.57 4.24
C ALA A 124 16.57 -15.78 3.96
N GLN A 125 16.63 -14.74 3.12
CA GLN A 125 15.48 -13.94 2.73
C GLN A 125 14.45 -14.70 1.90
N ALA A 126 14.86 -15.78 1.21
CA ALA A 126 13.95 -16.68 0.52
C ALA A 126 13.34 -17.74 1.46
N ALA A 127 13.92 -17.89 2.66
CA ALA A 127 13.41 -18.78 3.69
C ALA A 127 12.46 -18.06 4.66
N GLU A 128 12.64 -16.75 4.84
CA GLU A 128 11.70 -15.83 5.52
C GLU A 128 10.42 -15.62 4.70
#